data_AF-A0A924S1I2-F1
#
_entry.id   AF-A0A924S1I2-F1
#
_cell.length_a   1.000
_cell.length_b   1.000
_cell.length_c   1.000
_cell.angle_alpha   90.00
_cell.angle_beta   90.00
_cell.angle_gamma   90.00
#
_symmetry.space_group_name_H-M   'P 1'
#
loop_
_entity.id
_entity.type
_entity.pdbx_description
1 polymer ?
#
loop_
_entity_poly.entity_id
_entity_poly.type
_entity_poly.pdbx_seq_one_letter_code
_entity_poly.pdbx_strand_id
1 'polypeptide(L)'
;MKPVDRSRRNPGIDLLRGLSIVLVVIHHTAIRLPLHKSLLADWLPSRLLDGLQYDGFEAVFLFFVISGFLITSNPLARRGRLASIDVRAFYRRGAAPIVPCLLALVAGLSALALARAPHYTMEQPKQTLTGTVMSALGLYLNVYQSNTGWLPAGWGVLWSLSIEEVFYLAFPLVCLLLGRTRLLVPALVVLAMSIPVVRASIHHDEIWAEENTLQGMAAIATGVLAALLVRRWSAPRPSTARWTLALGVVGLLAVFFAGSELWQ
;
A
#
# COMPACT_ATOMS: atom_id res chain seq x y z
N MET A 1 4.88 -12.65 -29.57
CA MET A 1 5.08 -12.15 -28.19
C MET A 1 6.26 -11.18 -28.22
N LYS A 2 6.04 -9.85 -28.15
CA LYS A 2 7.16 -8.88 -28.19
C LYS A 2 7.97 -9.03 -26.90
N PRO A 3 9.32 -9.06 -26.95
CA PRO A 3 10.14 -9.21 -25.77
C PRO A 3 9.85 -8.07 -24.78
N VAL A 4 9.64 -8.43 -23.51
CA VAL A 4 9.54 -7.46 -22.42
C VAL A 4 10.90 -6.76 -22.37
N ASP A 5 10.93 -5.48 -22.74
CA ASP A 5 12.13 -4.66 -22.68
C ASP A 5 12.68 -4.64 -21.23
N ARG A 6 13.75 -5.42 -21.01
CA ARG A 6 14.42 -5.60 -19.71
C ARG A 6 15.31 -4.40 -19.35
N SER A 7 15.47 -3.41 -20.23
CA SER A 7 16.44 -2.31 -20.08
C SER A 7 16.08 -1.24 -19.02
N ARG A 8 14.96 -1.38 -18.30
CA ARG A 8 14.48 -0.40 -17.31
C ARG A 8 14.01 -0.98 -15.98
N ARG A 9 14.47 -2.17 -15.60
CA ARG A 9 14.26 -2.66 -14.22
C ARG A 9 15.23 -1.96 -13.27
N ASN A 10 14.70 -1.42 -12.17
CA ASN A 10 15.52 -0.90 -11.08
C ASN A 10 15.58 -1.95 -9.98
N PRO A 11 16.71 -2.68 -9.83
CA PRO A 11 16.83 -3.78 -8.87
C PRO A 11 16.65 -3.32 -7.43
N GLY A 12 17.00 -2.06 -7.11
CA GLY A 12 16.78 -1.50 -5.77
C GLY A 12 15.29 -1.33 -5.45
N ILE A 13 14.50 -0.86 -6.41
CA ILE A 13 13.04 -0.73 -6.24
C ILE A 13 12.38 -2.11 -6.18
N ASP A 14 12.83 -3.05 -7.00
CA ASP A 14 12.34 -4.43 -6.97
C ASP A 14 12.66 -5.10 -5.62
N LEU A 15 13.85 -4.88 -5.05
CA LEU A 15 14.22 -5.36 -3.72
C LEU A 15 13.36 -4.72 -2.62
N LEU A 16 13.22 -3.39 -2.61
CA LEU A 16 12.39 -2.69 -1.63
C LEU A 16 10.95 -3.19 -1.66
N ARG A 17 10.41 -3.43 -2.86
CA ARG A 17 9.07 -4.00 -3.05
C ARG A 17 8.97 -5.43 -2.53
N GLY A 18 9.98 -6.26 -2.81
CA GLY A 18 10.02 -7.63 -2.28
C GLY A 18 10.05 -7.64 -0.75
N LEU A 19 10.88 -6.80 -0.14
CA LEU A 19 10.96 -6.66 1.31
C LEU A 19 9.65 -6.16 1.91
N SER A 20 9.01 -5.14 1.33
CA SER A 20 7.74 -4.63 1.84
C SER A 20 6.63 -5.68 1.76
N ILE A 21 6.55 -6.46 0.67
CA ILE A 21 5.58 -7.56 0.55
C ILE A 21 5.80 -8.61 1.65
N VAL A 22 7.05 -9.01 1.90
CA VAL A 22 7.37 -9.97 2.96
C VAL A 22 6.96 -9.45 4.33
N LEU A 23 7.27 -8.19 4.64
CA LEU A 23 6.88 -7.55 5.90
C LEU A 23 5.35 -7.50 6.06
N VAL A 24 4.61 -7.12 5.01
CA VAL A 24 3.14 -7.10 5.01
C VAL A 24 2.56 -8.49 5.25
N VAL A 25 3.11 -9.52 4.62
CA VAL A 25 2.69 -10.92 4.83
C VAL A 25 2.95 -11.34 6.27
N ILE A 26 4.16 -11.09 6.79
CA ILE A 26 4.54 -11.41 8.17
C ILE A 26 3.56 -10.75 9.14
N HIS A 27 3.31 -9.45 8.99
CA HIS A 27 2.37 -8.70 9.83
C HIS A 27 0.97 -9.33 9.83
N HIS A 28 0.38 -9.55 8.66
CA HIS A 28 -0.98 -10.12 8.56
C HIS A 28 -1.06 -11.56 9.09
N THR A 29 0.01 -12.34 8.95
CA THR A 29 0.10 -13.67 9.58
C THR A 29 0.24 -13.57 11.10
N ALA A 30 1.02 -12.61 11.60
CA ALA A 30 1.30 -12.40 13.02
C ALA A 30 0.05 -11.99 13.81
N ILE A 31 -0.86 -11.25 13.17
CA ILE A 31 -2.19 -10.90 13.74
C ILE A 31 -2.98 -12.16 14.12
N ARG A 32 -2.84 -13.26 13.35
CA ARG A 32 -3.59 -14.50 13.57
C ARG A 32 -2.78 -15.57 14.29
N LEU A 33 -1.48 -15.60 14.06
CA LEU A 33 -0.53 -16.52 14.68
C LEU A 33 0.57 -15.69 15.36
N PRO A 34 0.37 -15.28 16.63
CA PRO A 34 1.30 -14.37 17.30
C PRO A 34 2.73 -14.89 17.24
N LEU A 35 3.66 -14.06 16.79
CA LEU A 35 5.06 -14.47 16.55
C LEU A 35 5.74 -14.93 17.84
N HIS A 36 5.31 -14.39 18.99
CA HIS A 36 5.74 -14.81 20.33
C HIS A 36 5.36 -16.25 20.70
N LYS A 37 4.45 -16.88 19.96
CA LYS A 37 4.08 -18.30 20.13
C LYS A 37 4.67 -19.20 19.05
N SER A 38 5.54 -18.66 18.19
CA SER A 38 6.19 -19.38 17.11
C SER A 38 7.59 -19.87 17.51
N LEU A 39 8.15 -20.80 16.75
CA LEU A 39 9.54 -21.26 16.91
C LEU A 39 10.57 -20.12 16.78
N LEU A 40 10.19 -18.97 16.21
CA LEU A 40 11.06 -17.79 16.10
C LEU A 40 11.21 -17.04 17.44
N ALA A 41 10.28 -17.22 18.37
CA ALA A 41 10.34 -16.57 19.69
C ALA A 41 11.59 -16.96 20.49
N ASP A 42 12.10 -18.17 20.26
CA ASP A 42 13.29 -18.67 20.95
C ASP A 42 14.61 -18.10 20.41
N TRP A 43 14.59 -17.57 19.17
CA TRP A 43 15.79 -17.12 18.45
C TRP A 43 15.88 -15.61 18.25
N LEU A 44 14.75 -14.90 18.38
CA LEU A 44 14.64 -13.49 18.04
C LEU A 44 14.37 -12.62 19.29
N PRO A 45 14.98 -11.43 19.42
CA PRO A 45 14.68 -10.54 20.53
C PRO A 45 13.22 -10.07 20.48
N SER A 46 12.59 -9.93 21.65
CA SER A 46 11.19 -9.50 21.79
C SER A 46 10.88 -8.21 21.05
N ARG A 47 11.77 -7.21 21.13
CA ARG A 47 11.63 -5.94 20.39
C ARG A 47 11.55 -6.10 18.88
N LEU A 48 12.26 -7.09 18.32
CA LEU A 48 12.21 -7.36 16.89
C LEU A 48 10.89 -8.04 16.51
N LEU A 49 10.39 -8.94 17.36
CA LEU A 49 9.07 -9.57 17.19
C LEU A 49 7.94 -8.54 17.32
N ASP A 50 8.05 -7.62 18.26
CA ASP A 50 7.07 -6.55 18.49
C ASP A 50 7.03 -5.58 17.31
N GLY A 51 8.17 -5.11 16.80
CA GLY A 51 8.21 -4.25 15.62
C GLY A 51 7.67 -4.94 14.36
N LEU A 52 7.93 -6.24 14.18
CA LEU A 52 7.38 -7.01 13.05
C LEU A 52 5.87 -7.27 13.18
N GLN A 53 5.37 -7.43 14.41
CA GLN A 53 3.97 -7.76 14.68
C GLN A 53 3.07 -6.52 14.77
N TYR A 54 3.46 -5.52 15.56
CA TYR A 54 2.66 -4.34 15.87
C TYR A 54 2.92 -3.17 14.91
N ASP A 55 4.18 -2.87 14.61
CA ASP A 55 4.53 -1.79 13.65
C ASP A 55 4.55 -2.28 12.19
N GLY A 56 4.26 -3.57 11.96
CA GLY A 56 4.19 -4.18 10.64
C GLY A 56 3.15 -3.56 9.70
N PHE A 57 2.17 -2.84 10.25
CA PHE A 57 1.21 -2.03 9.48
C PHE A 57 1.90 -0.92 8.67
N GLU A 58 2.98 -0.31 9.19
CA GLU A 58 3.76 0.72 8.47
C GLU A 58 4.43 0.16 7.20
N ALA A 59 4.62 -1.17 7.11
CA ALA A 59 5.07 -1.83 5.89
C ALA A 59 4.10 -1.64 4.72
N VAL A 60 2.80 -1.52 5.01
CA VAL A 60 1.77 -1.24 4.00
C VAL A 60 1.94 0.18 3.44
N PHE A 61 2.30 1.16 4.27
CA PHE A 61 2.58 2.53 3.83
C PHE A 61 3.83 2.60 2.97
N LEU A 62 4.88 1.86 3.34
CA LEU A 62 6.05 1.70 2.48
C LEU A 62 5.67 1.11 1.12
N PHE A 63 4.83 0.07 1.12
CA PHE A 63 4.32 -0.53 -0.11
C PHE A 63 3.55 0.50 -0.95
N PHE A 64 2.67 1.31 -0.35
CA PHE A 64 1.98 2.41 -1.03
C PHE A 64 2.91 3.44 -1.67
N VAL A 65 3.96 3.87 -0.96
CA VAL A 65 4.97 4.80 -1.50
C VAL A 65 5.66 4.18 -2.72
N ILE A 66 6.07 2.90 -2.63
CA ILE A 66 6.70 2.18 -3.74
C ILE A 66 5.72 2.05 -4.93
N SER A 67 4.46 1.73 -4.65
CA SER A 67 3.41 1.65 -5.67
C SER A 67 3.21 2.99 -6.37
N GLY A 68 3.09 4.10 -5.65
CA GLY A 68 2.99 5.43 -6.26
C GLY A 68 4.17 5.78 -7.16
N PHE A 69 5.38 5.40 -6.74
CA PHE A 69 6.59 5.55 -7.56
C PHE A 69 6.49 4.74 -8.86
N LEU A 70 6.07 3.48 -8.81
CA LEU A 70 5.95 2.59 -9.97
C LEU A 70 4.78 2.96 -10.89
N ILE A 71 3.65 3.36 -10.33
CA ILE A 71 2.47 3.87 -11.04
C ILE A 71 2.86 5.04 -11.94
N THR A 72 3.79 5.88 -11.48
CA THR A 72 4.22 7.10 -12.18
C THR A 72 5.43 6.89 -13.09
N SER A 73 6.47 6.21 -12.60
CA SER A 73 7.72 6.03 -13.34
C SER A 73 7.54 5.20 -14.61
N ASN A 74 6.72 4.15 -14.56
CA ASN A 74 6.45 3.27 -15.71
C ASN A 74 5.87 4.00 -16.94
N PRO A 75 4.75 4.74 -16.84
CA PRO A 75 4.23 5.51 -17.96
C PRO A 75 5.18 6.62 -18.41
N LEU A 76 5.86 7.30 -17.46
CA LEU A 76 6.85 8.33 -17.78
C LEU A 76 8.00 7.79 -18.60
N ALA A 77 8.50 6.61 -18.26
CA ALA A 77 9.52 5.94 -19.04
C ALA A 77 9.03 5.75 -20.49
N ARG A 78 7.81 5.22 -20.68
CA ARG A 78 7.30 4.83 -22.01
C ARG A 78 6.93 6.02 -22.90
N ARG A 79 6.35 7.08 -22.34
CA ARG A 79 5.74 8.19 -23.09
C ARG A 79 6.39 9.54 -22.85
N GLY A 80 7.36 9.64 -21.94
CA GLY A 80 8.10 10.84 -21.59
C GLY A 80 7.32 11.90 -20.82
N ARG A 81 5.97 11.91 -20.85
CA ARG A 81 5.12 12.89 -20.17
C ARG A 81 3.87 12.22 -19.60
N LEU A 82 3.38 12.72 -18.46
CA LEU A 82 2.14 12.21 -17.85
C LEU A 82 0.90 12.58 -18.69
N ALA A 83 0.92 13.73 -19.35
CA ALA A 83 -0.18 14.18 -20.22
C ALA A 83 -0.34 13.36 -21.53
N SER A 84 0.57 12.43 -21.82
CA SER A 84 0.53 11.54 -22.99
C SER A 84 0.35 10.07 -22.61
N ILE A 85 -0.21 9.82 -21.41
CA ILE A 85 -0.52 8.46 -20.96
C ILE A 85 -1.60 7.84 -21.86
N ASP A 86 -1.33 6.61 -22.28
CA ASP A 86 -2.30 5.74 -22.93
C ASP A 86 -3.11 5.01 -21.86
N VAL A 87 -4.31 5.53 -21.57
CA VAL A 87 -5.20 5.05 -20.49
C VAL A 87 -5.56 3.58 -20.67
N ARG A 88 -5.93 3.17 -21.89
CA ARG A 88 -6.31 1.78 -22.17
C ARG A 88 -5.15 0.82 -21.95
N ALA A 89 -3.96 1.18 -22.42
CA ALA A 89 -2.78 0.37 -22.20
C ALA A 89 -2.31 0.40 -20.74
N PHE A 90 -2.55 1.50 -20.03
CA PHE A 90 -2.28 1.62 -18.59
C PHE A 90 -3.12 0.63 -17.80
N TYR A 91 -4.46 0.71 -17.87
CA TYR A 91 -5.35 -0.20 -17.14
C TYR A 91 -5.15 -1.67 -17.50
N ARG A 92 -4.95 -2.00 -18.78
CA ARG A 92 -4.72 -3.41 -19.17
C ARG A 92 -3.48 -4.01 -18.50
N ARG A 93 -2.43 -3.22 -18.26
CA ARG A 93 -1.19 -3.71 -17.63
C ARG A 93 -1.36 -3.95 -16.13
N GLY A 94 -2.14 -3.12 -15.44
CA GLY A 94 -2.44 -3.30 -14.02
C GLY A 94 -3.47 -4.40 -13.77
N ALA A 95 -4.58 -4.36 -14.51
CA ALA A 95 -5.71 -5.27 -14.29
C ALA A 95 -5.40 -6.74 -14.62
N ALA A 96 -4.56 -7.00 -15.63
CA ALA A 96 -4.30 -8.37 -16.09
C ALA A 96 -3.77 -9.33 -15.00
N PRO A 97 -2.77 -8.96 -14.18
CA PRO A 97 -2.34 -9.81 -13.06
C PRO A 97 -3.21 -9.69 -11.81
N ILE A 98 -3.86 -8.54 -11.55
CA ILE A 98 -4.52 -8.28 -10.25
C ILE A 98 -5.95 -8.84 -10.21
N VAL A 99 -6.73 -8.62 -11.27
CA VAL A 99 -8.15 -9.01 -11.31
C VAL A 99 -8.35 -10.52 -11.12
N PRO A 100 -7.59 -11.41 -11.80
CA PRO A 100 -7.77 -12.86 -11.59
C PRO A 100 -7.47 -13.29 -10.16
N CYS A 101 -6.42 -12.74 -9.54
CA CYS A 101 -6.05 -13.04 -8.17
C CYS A 101 -7.10 -12.54 -7.17
N LEU A 102 -7.61 -11.31 -7.37
CA LEU A 102 -8.68 -10.76 -6.54
C LEU A 102 -9.95 -11.62 -6.63
N LEU A 103 -10.38 -11.98 -7.84
CA LEU A 103 -11.56 -12.82 -8.03
C LEU A 103 -11.40 -14.20 -7.40
N ALA A 104 -10.23 -14.83 -7.57
CA ALA A 104 -9.93 -16.12 -6.96
C ALA A 104 -9.96 -16.05 -5.43
N LEU A 105 -9.35 -15.02 -4.85
CA LEU A 105 -9.34 -14.80 -3.40
C LEU A 105 -10.75 -14.58 -2.85
N VAL A 106 -11.52 -13.66 -3.46
CA VAL A 106 -12.90 -13.36 -3.05
C VAL A 106 -13.78 -14.61 -3.18
N ALA A 107 -13.65 -15.37 -4.26
CA ALA A 107 -14.39 -16.62 -4.45
C ALA A 107 -14.03 -17.67 -3.38
N GLY A 108 -12.73 -17.85 -3.10
CA GLY A 108 -12.26 -18.80 -2.08
C GLY A 108 -12.74 -18.43 -0.67
N LEU A 109 -12.61 -17.17 -0.28
CA LEU A 109 -13.09 -16.68 1.02
C LEU A 109 -14.61 -16.78 1.13
N SER A 110 -15.34 -16.50 0.05
CA SER A 110 -16.79 -16.66 0.03
C SER A 110 -17.20 -18.13 0.19
N ALA A 111 -16.50 -19.06 -0.47
CA ALA A 111 -16.76 -20.49 -0.34
C ALA A 111 -16.51 -20.97 1.10
N LEU A 112 -15.42 -20.52 1.75
CA LEU A 112 -15.13 -20.83 3.16
C LEU A 112 -16.19 -20.27 4.11
N ALA A 113 -16.65 -19.04 3.87
CA ALA A 113 -17.73 -18.43 4.64
C ALA A 113 -19.05 -19.21 4.50
N LEU A 114 -19.41 -19.61 3.28
CA LEU A 114 -20.61 -20.41 3.00
C LEU A 114 -20.52 -21.83 3.59
N ALA A 115 -19.32 -22.42 3.61
CA ALA A 115 -19.05 -23.70 4.26
C ALA A 115 -19.02 -23.60 5.80
N ARG A 116 -19.17 -22.39 6.37
CA ARG A 116 -19.05 -22.11 7.81
C ARG A 116 -17.73 -22.61 8.39
N ALA A 117 -16.64 -22.46 7.63
CA ALA A 117 -15.31 -22.78 8.13
C ALA A 117 -14.98 -21.89 9.35
N PRO A 118 -14.32 -22.43 10.40
CA PRO A 118 -13.94 -21.66 11.58
C PRO A 118 -13.15 -20.40 11.19
N HIS A 119 -13.47 -19.26 11.80
CA HIS A 119 -12.84 -17.94 11.56
C HIS A 119 -13.11 -17.28 10.19
N TYR A 120 -13.94 -17.88 9.32
CA TYR A 120 -14.32 -17.31 8.01
C TYR A 120 -15.78 -16.82 7.96
N THR A 121 -16.55 -17.04 9.02
CA THR A 121 -17.95 -16.59 9.12
C THR A 121 -18.02 -15.13 9.55
N MET A 122 -19.05 -14.41 9.07
CA MET A 122 -19.33 -13.04 9.51
C MET A 122 -19.88 -13.06 10.94
N GLU A 123 -19.09 -12.56 11.89
CA GLU A 123 -19.42 -12.61 13.32
C GLU A 123 -20.05 -11.31 13.83
N GLN A 124 -19.76 -10.17 13.17
CA GLN A 124 -20.29 -8.89 13.59
C GLN A 124 -21.74 -8.68 13.10
N PRO A 125 -22.64 -8.11 13.92
CA PRO A 125 -24.07 -7.96 13.56
C PRO A 125 -24.35 -7.15 12.29
N LYS A 126 -23.45 -6.22 11.93
CA LYS A 126 -23.56 -5.37 10.73
C LYS A 126 -22.88 -5.96 9.50
N GLN A 127 -22.16 -7.07 9.65
CA GLN A 127 -21.43 -7.69 8.55
C GLN A 127 -22.32 -8.68 7.80
N THR A 128 -22.23 -8.65 6.47
CA THR A 128 -22.85 -9.65 5.60
C THR A 128 -21.84 -10.11 4.56
N LEU A 129 -21.95 -11.36 4.12
CA LEU A 129 -21.08 -11.87 3.06
C LEU A 129 -21.25 -11.04 1.78
N THR A 130 -22.49 -10.72 1.41
CA THR A 130 -22.80 -9.86 0.25
C THR A 130 -22.15 -8.48 0.38
N GLY A 131 -22.29 -7.81 1.53
CA GLY A 131 -21.66 -6.51 1.77
C GLY A 131 -20.14 -6.56 1.69
N THR A 132 -19.54 -7.64 2.22
CA THR A 132 -18.09 -7.86 2.14
C THR A 132 -17.61 -8.07 0.71
N VAL A 133 -18.31 -8.90 -0.08
CA VAL A 133 -17.97 -9.16 -1.49
C VAL A 133 -18.16 -7.88 -2.33
N MET A 134 -19.26 -7.15 -2.14
CA MET A 134 -19.53 -5.92 -2.88
C MET A 134 -18.52 -4.81 -2.54
N SER A 135 -18.09 -4.73 -1.28
CA SER A 135 -17.07 -3.75 -0.86
C SER A 135 -15.67 -4.10 -1.36
N ALA A 136 -15.31 -5.39 -1.37
CA ALA A 136 -14.06 -5.86 -1.95
C ALA A 136 -13.98 -5.57 -3.46
N LEU A 137 -15.01 -5.95 -4.23
CA LEU A 137 -15.03 -5.76 -5.68
C LEU A 137 -15.27 -4.29 -6.06
N GLY A 138 -15.95 -3.53 -5.22
CA GLY A 138 -16.18 -2.10 -5.37
C GLY A 138 -15.02 -1.22 -4.91
N LEU A 139 -13.94 -1.81 -4.38
CA LEU A 139 -12.74 -1.11 -3.90
C LEU A 139 -13.02 -0.10 -2.77
N TYR A 140 -13.93 -0.44 -1.85
CA TYR A 140 -14.23 0.36 -0.65
C TYR A 140 -14.25 -0.48 0.63
N LEU A 141 -13.57 -1.64 0.62
CA LEU A 141 -13.57 -2.58 1.75
C LEU A 141 -13.07 -1.95 3.05
N ASN A 142 -12.08 -1.06 3.00
CA ASN A 142 -11.59 -0.35 4.18
C ASN A 142 -12.68 0.52 4.83
N VAL A 143 -13.52 1.19 4.02
CA VAL A 143 -14.67 1.96 4.52
C VAL A 143 -15.75 1.04 5.09
N TYR A 144 -16.01 -0.08 4.42
CA TYR A 144 -16.97 -1.08 4.92
C TYR A 144 -16.51 -1.66 6.27
N GLN A 145 -15.22 -1.99 6.39
CA GLN A 145 -14.63 -2.55 7.60
C GLN A 145 -14.67 -1.54 8.76
N SER A 146 -14.30 -0.28 8.55
CA SER A 146 -14.43 0.77 9.59
C SER A 146 -15.87 0.91 10.09
N ASN A 147 -16.88 0.80 9.23
CA ASN A 147 -18.28 0.93 9.62
C ASN A 147 -18.89 -0.33 10.27
N THR A 148 -18.31 -1.50 10.03
CA THR A 148 -18.89 -2.79 10.42
C THR A 148 -18.02 -3.63 11.36
N GLY A 149 -16.82 -3.15 11.68
CA GLY A 149 -15.82 -3.85 12.49
C GLY A 149 -14.88 -4.71 11.64
N TRP A 150 -13.83 -5.23 12.28
CA TRP A 150 -12.82 -6.10 11.66
C TRP A 150 -13.45 -7.28 10.93
N LEU A 151 -13.04 -7.49 9.68
CA LEU A 151 -13.55 -8.60 8.88
C LEU A 151 -12.89 -9.94 9.27
N PRO A 152 -13.55 -11.08 8.94
CA PRO A 152 -13.00 -12.41 9.20
C PRO A 152 -11.66 -12.66 8.49
N ALA A 153 -11.01 -13.77 8.84
CA ALA A 153 -9.65 -14.09 8.38
C ALA A 153 -9.51 -14.01 6.84
N GLY A 154 -8.44 -13.33 6.39
CA GLY A 154 -8.12 -13.18 4.97
C GLY A 154 -8.87 -12.09 4.22
N TRP A 155 -9.97 -11.53 4.75
CA TRP A 155 -10.65 -10.40 4.11
C TRP A 155 -9.93 -9.07 4.36
N GLY A 156 -9.41 -8.87 5.58
CA GLY A 156 -8.78 -7.63 6.00
C GLY A 156 -7.68 -7.16 5.05
N VAL A 157 -6.85 -8.05 4.50
CA VAL A 157 -5.75 -7.70 3.57
C VAL A 157 -6.19 -6.84 2.36
N LEU A 158 -7.48 -6.93 1.97
CA LEU A 158 -8.05 -6.23 0.82
C LEU A 158 -8.29 -4.73 1.06
N TRP A 159 -8.19 -4.24 2.30
CA TRP A 159 -8.33 -2.81 2.62
C TRP A 159 -7.28 -2.00 1.84
N SER A 160 -6.04 -2.48 1.83
CA SER A 160 -4.91 -1.79 1.21
C SER A 160 -5.00 -1.82 -0.31
N LEU A 161 -5.40 -2.97 -0.88
CA LEU A 161 -5.65 -3.13 -2.30
C LEU A 161 -6.76 -2.19 -2.79
N SER A 162 -7.83 -2.02 -2.01
CA SER A 162 -8.93 -1.11 -2.35
C SER A 162 -8.43 0.32 -2.55
N ILE A 163 -7.63 0.83 -1.62
CA ILE A 163 -7.03 2.17 -1.69
C ILE A 163 -6.09 2.28 -2.91
N GLU A 164 -5.21 1.30 -3.11
CA GLU A 164 -4.25 1.32 -4.21
C GLU A 164 -4.94 1.32 -5.57
N GLU A 165 -5.95 0.47 -5.78
CA GLU A 165 -6.67 0.37 -7.04
C GLU A 165 -7.54 1.60 -7.31
N VAL A 166 -8.17 2.20 -6.29
CA VAL A 166 -8.87 3.49 -6.45
C VAL A 166 -7.90 4.57 -6.92
N PHE A 167 -6.71 4.67 -6.31
CA PHE A 167 -5.69 5.61 -6.78
C PHE A 167 -5.27 5.29 -8.21
N TYR A 168 -5.01 4.02 -8.52
CA TYR A 168 -4.57 3.55 -9.82
C TYR A 168 -5.57 3.90 -10.94
N LEU A 169 -6.86 3.72 -10.68
CA LEU A 169 -7.94 4.07 -11.59
C LEU A 169 -8.07 5.59 -11.77
N ALA A 170 -7.91 6.37 -10.70
CA ALA A 170 -7.97 7.84 -10.79
C ALA A 170 -6.74 8.43 -11.50
N PHE A 171 -5.57 7.84 -11.31
CA PHE A 171 -4.27 8.40 -11.67
C PHE A 171 -4.13 8.86 -13.13
N PRO A 172 -4.41 8.02 -14.16
CA PRO A 172 -4.23 8.45 -15.54
C PRO A 172 -5.23 9.53 -15.95
N LEU A 173 -6.44 9.55 -15.37
CA LEU A 173 -7.43 10.60 -15.61
C LEU A 173 -6.94 11.93 -15.03
N VAL A 174 -6.47 11.92 -13.78
CA VAL A 174 -5.84 13.08 -13.14
C VAL A 174 -4.62 13.57 -13.95
N CYS A 175 -3.80 12.66 -14.48
CA CYS A 175 -2.67 13.01 -15.33
C CYS A 175 -3.07 13.63 -16.68
N LEU A 176 -4.19 13.22 -17.28
CA LEU A 176 -4.69 13.83 -18.51
C LEU A 176 -5.27 15.23 -18.25
N LEU A 177 -6.00 15.40 -17.16
CA LEU A 177 -6.63 16.67 -16.78
C LEU A 177 -5.60 17.69 -16.28
N LEU A 178 -4.70 17.27 -15.39
CA LEU A 178 -3.78 18.16 -14.68
C LEU A 178 -2.31 18.01 -15.10
N GLY A 179 -1.93 16.98 -15.87
CA GLY A 179 -0.52 16.74 -16.22
C GLY A 179 0.09 17.75 -17.19
N ARG A 180 -0.71 18.65 -17.76
CA ARG A 180 -0.24 19.84 -18.50
C ARG A 180 -0.25 21.12 -17.65
N THR A 181 -0.90 21.08 -16.49
CA THR A 181 -1.06 22.25 -15.62
C THR A 181 0.08 22.31 -14.59
N ARG A 182 0.25 23.48 -13.98
CA ARG A 182 1.15 23.63 -12.82
C ARG A 182 0.51 23.12 -11.52
N LEU A 183 -0.73 22.63 -11.56
CA LEU A 183 -1.53 22.28 -10.38
C LEU A 183 -1.34 20.83 -9.91
N LEU A 184 -0.89 19.93 -10.78
CA LEU A 184 -0.70 18.52 -10.41
C LEU A 184 0.26 18.35 -9.22
N VAL A 185 1.42 19.01 -9.25
CA VAL A 185 2.43 18.88 -8.19
C VAL A 185 1.92 19.49 -6.87
N PRO A 186 1.39 20.74 -6.83
CA PRO A 186 0.78 21.28 -5.62
C PRO A 186 -0.33 20.39 -5.05
N ALA A 187 -1.23 19.85 -5.87
CA ALA A 187 -2.30 18.97 -5.40
C ALA A 187 -1.74 17.69 -4.74
N LEU A 188 -0.72 17.07 -5.35
CA LEU A 188 -0.04 15.91 -4.76
C LEU A 188 0.72 16.26 -3.48
N VAL A 189 1.32 17.44 -3.39
CA VAL A 189 2.00 17.92 -2.17
C VAL A 189 0.98 18.14 -1.05
N VAL A 190 -0.14 18.80 -1.34
CA VAL A 190 -1.23 18.98 -0.35
C VAL A 190 -1.74 17.62 0.14
N LEU A 191 -1.94 16.67 -0.78
CA LEU A 191 -2.35 15.31 -0.43
C LEU A 191 -1.30 14.61 0.43
N ALA A 192 -0.02 14.65 0.05
CA ALA A 192 1.07 14.05 0.83
C ALA A 192 1.20 14.67 2.25
N MET A 193 0.99 15.98 2.37
CA MET A 193 1.06 16.71 3.64
C MET A 193 -0.21 16.54 4.51
N SER A 194 -1.22 15.81 4.04
CA SER A 194 -2.42 15.57 4.83
C SER A 194 -2.24 14.56 5.96
N ILE A 195 -1.19 13.72 5.93
CA ILE A 195 -0.97 12.63 6.91
C ILE A 195 -1.01 13.12 8.37
N PRO A 196 -0.26 14.17 8.77
CA PRO A 196 -0.27 14.63 10.17
C PRO A 196 -1.65 15.14 10.60
N VAL A 197 -2.35 15.85 9.71
CA VAL A 197 -3.69 16.40 9.98
C VAL A 197 -4.70 15.28 10.17
N VAL A 198 -4.64 14.26 9.31
CA VAL A 198 -5.54 13.11 9.40
C VAL A 198 -5.27 12.31 10.67
N ARG A 199 -4.00 12.02 10.99
CA ARG A 199 -3.64 11.31 12.22
C ARG A 199 -4.08 12.08 13.47
N ALA A 200 -3.89 13.40 13.50
CA ALA A 200 -4.35 14.24 14.60
C ALA A 200 -5.89 14.32 14.73
N SER A 201 -6.65 13.94 13.69
CA SER A 201 -8.12 13.95 13.74
C SER A 201 -8.73 12.62 14.20
N ILE A 202 -7.94 11.55 14.30
CA ILE A 202 -8.41 10.21 14.61
C ILE A 202 -8.00 9.87 16.04
N HIS A 203 -8.94 9.95 16.97
CA HIS A 203 -8.69 9.70 18.40
C HIS A 203 -9.41 8.48 18.96
N HIS A 204 -10.37 7.88 18.24
CA HIS A 204 -11.33 6.93 18.84
C HIS A 204 -11.67 5.69 18.00
N ASP A 205 -11.16 5.54 16.77
CA ASP A 205 -11.45 4.40 15.90
C ASP A 205 -10.13 3.80 15.41
N GLU A 206 -9.74 2.64 15.97
CA GLU A 206 -8.50 1.93 15.64
C GLU A 206 -8.46 1.51 14.17
N ILE A 207 -9.59 1.00 13.63
CA ILE A 207 -9.67 0.59 12.22
C ILE A 207 -9.48 1.80 11.32
N TRP A 208 -10.11 2.92 11.66
CA TRP A 208 -9.98 4.14 10.86
C TRP A 208 -8.64 4.82 11.03
N ALA A 209 -7.96 4.65 12.17
CA ALA A 209 -6.60 5.16 12.38
C ALA A 209 -5.63 4.47 11.43
N GLU A 210 -5.81 3.17 11.23
CA GLU A 210 -4.97 2.33 10.39
C GLU A 210 -5.40 2.37 8.91
N GLU A 211 -6.64 2.03 8.59
CA GLU A 211 -7.08 1.78 7.20
C GLU A 211 -7.65 3.03 6.50
N ASN A 212 -7.25 4.21 6.97
CA ASN A 212 -7.76 5.47 6.45
C ASN A 212 -7.42 5.67 4.97
N THR A 213 -8.45 5.88 4.14
CA THR A 213 -8.27 6.12 2.70
C THR A 213 -7.32 7.29 2.43
N LEU A 214 -7.47 8.41 3.14
CA LEU A 214 -6.70 9.62 2.86
C LEU A 214 -5.22 9.45 3.23
N GLN A 215 -4.91 8.76 4.34
CA GLN A 215 -3.52 8.44 4.70
C GLN A 215 -2.86 7.55 3.65
N GLY A 216 -3.55 6.49 3.21
CA GLY A 216 -3.03 5.60 2.17
C GLY A 216 -2.80 6.34 0.85
N MET A 217 -3.77 7.17 0.42
CA MET A 217 -3.64 8.01 -0.78
C MET A 217 -2.47 9.01 -0.69
N ALA A 218 -2.21 9.56 0.50
CA ALA A 218 -1.09 10.46 0.76
C ALA A 218 0.28 9.75 0.66
N ALA A 219 0.38 8.51 1.14
CA ALA A 219 1.57 7.68 0.97
C ALA A 219 1.84 7.39 -0.53
N ILE A 220 0.80 7.01 -1.29
CA ILE A 220 0.92 6.81 -2.74
C ILE A 220 1.35 8.11 -3.42
N ALA A 221 0.75 9.25 -3.08
CA ALA A 221 1.11 10.56 -3.62
C ALA A 221 2.58 10.93 -3.36
N THR A 222 3.11 10.59 -2.19
CA THR A 222 4.53 10.76 -1.85
C THR A 222 5.42 9.97 -2.82
N GLY A 223 5.03 8.73 -3.14
CA GLY A 223 5.67 7.92 -4.19
C GLY A 223 5.64 8.56 -5.58
N VAL A 224 4.50 9.11 -5.96
CA VAL A 224 4.34 9.84 -7.24
C VAL A 224 5.29 11.04 -7.30
N LEU A 225 5.35 11.84 -6.23
CA LEU A 225 6.25 12.99 -6.12
C LEU A 225 7.72 12.57 -6.20
N ALA A 226 8.11 11.49 -5.54
CA ALA A 226 9.46 10.94 -5.61
C ALA A 226 9.83 10.54 -7.06
N ALA A 227 8.92 9.89 -7.80
CA ALA A 227 9.15 9.54 -9.21
C ALA A 227 9.32 10.78 -10.10
N LEU A 228 8.55 11.84 -9.85
CA LEU A 228 8.67 13.11 -10.57
C LEU A 228 9.98 13.84 -10.25
N LEU A 229 10.41 13.81 -8.99
CA LEU A 229 11.65 14.42 -8.52
C LEU A 229 12.88 13.73 -9.12
N VAL A 230 12.94 12.40 -9.05
CA VAL A 230 14.04 11.60 -9.60
C VAL A 230 14.24 11.85 -11.10
N ARG A 231 13.15 12.11 -11.84
CA ARG A 231 13.24 12.43 -13.27
C ARG A 231 13.83 13.82 -13.54
N ARG A 232 13.71 14.76 -12.61
CA ARG A 232 14.27 16.12 -12.74
C ARG A 232 15.69 16.22 -12.20
N TRP A 233 16.08 15.32 -11.30
CA TRP A 233 17.39 15.36 -10.67
C TRP A 233 18.42 14.61 -11.51
N SER A 234 19.58 15.23 -11.75
CA SER A 234 20.78 14.55 -12.19
C SER A 234 21.27 13.57 -11.12
N ALA A 235 21.99 12.52 -11.53
CA ALA A 235 22.53 11.53 -10.62
C ALA A 235 23.32 12.21 -9.48
N PRO A 236 22.94 12.02 -8.21
CA PRO A 236 23.60 12.67 -7.09
C PRO A 236 25.05 12.20 -6.97
N ARG A 237 25.90 13.02 -6.35
CA ARG A 237 27.28 12.61 -6.03
C ARG A 237 27.24 11.34 -5.16
N PRO A 238 28.24 10.43 -5.26
CA PRO A 238 28.25 9.17 -4.50
C PRO A 238 28.19 9.36 -2.98
N SER A 239 28.70 10.47 -2.45
CA SER A 239 28.55 10.82 -1.03
C SER A 239 27.11 11.16 -0.67
N THR A 240 26.45 12.03 -1.45
CA THR A 240 25.04 12.38 -1.25
C THR A 240 24.15 11.15 -1.36
N ALA A 241 24.37 10.29 -2.35
CA ALA A 241 23.62 9.05 -2.51
C ALA A 241 23.74 8.13 -1.27
N ARG A 242 24.96 7.98 -0.72
CA ARG A 242 25.21 7.20 0.49
C ARG A 242 24.50 7.80 1.71
N TRP A 243 24.57 9.12 1.89
CA TRP A 243 23.88 9.79 3.00
C TRP A 243 22.36 9.70 2.89
N THR A 244 21.79 9.89 1.69
CA THR A 244 20.36 9.71 1.48
C THR A 244 19.92 8.28 1.74
N LEU A 245 20.70 7.29 1.33
CA LEU A 245 20.45 5.88 1.64
C LEU A 245 20.52 5.62 3.15
N ALA A 246 21.57 6.09 3.82
CA ALA A 246 21.74 5.91 5.26
C ALA A 246 20.58 6.56 6.04
N LEU A 247 20.20 7.80 5.70
CA LEU A 247 19.06 8.47 6.30
C LEU A 247 17.75 7.73 6.04
N GLY A 248 17.55 7.21 4.83
CA GLY A 248 16.37 6.40 4.50
C GLY A 248 16.30 5.11 5.30
N VAL A 249 17.43 4.39 5.45
CA VAL A 249 17.51 3.17 6.27
C VAL A 249 17.26 3.48 7.75
N VAL A 250 17.91 4.52 8.29
CA VAL A 250 17.70 4.93 9.69
C VAL A 250 16.25 5.35 9.93
N GLY A 251 15.66 6.13 9.02
CA GLY A 251 14.25 6.54 9.12
C GLY A 251 13.30 5.35 9.07
N LEU A 252 13.55 4.38 8.20
CA LEU A 252 12.77 3.14 8.14
C LEU A 252 12.87 2.36 9.45
N LEU A 253 14.09 2.15 9.95
CA LEU A 253 14.31 1.45 11.22
C LEU A 253 13.64 2.19 12.39
N ALA A 254 13.68 3.53 12.40
CA ALA A 254 13.03 4.32 13.43
C ALA A 254 11.49 4.16 13.39
N VAL A 255 10.88 4.15 12.21
CA VAL A 255 9.42 3.93 12.06
C VAL A 255 9.02 2.54 12.56
N PHE A 256 9.79 1.49 12.24
CA PHE A 256 9.46 0.11 12.60
C PHE A 256 9.82 -0.30 14.04
N PHE A 257 10.73 0.42 14.70
CA PHE A 257 11.23 0.01 16.03
C PHE A 257 11.11 1.09 17.11
N ALA A 258 10.78 2.32 16.72
CA ALA A 258 10.56 3.45 17.61
C ALA A 258 9.26 4.21 17.26
N GLY A 259 8.35 3.59 16.50
CA GLY A 259 7.08 4.21 16.10
C GLY A 259 6.26 4.70 17.30
N SER A 260 6.18 3.87 18.34
CA SER A 260 5.50 4.24 19.60
C SER A 260 6.09 5.45 20.34
N GLU A 261 7.36 5.78 20.12
CA GLU A 261 8.03 6.95 20.70
C GLU A 261 7.93 8.18 19.77
N LEU A 262 7.90 7.95 18.45
CA LEU A 262 7.82 9.00 17.43
C LEU A 262 6.42 9.62 17.32
N TRP A 263 5.39 8.88 17.71
CA TRP A 263 3.98 9.27 17.54
C TRP A 263 3.24 9.51 18.86
N GLN A 264 3.97 9.60 19.99
CA GLN A 264 3.48 10.17 21.27
C GLN A 264 3.45 11.69 21.22
#